data_AF-A0A0E0JUG1-F1
#
_entry.id   AF-A0A0E0JUG1-F1
#
_cell.length_a   1.000
_cell.length_b   1.000
_cell.length_c   1.000
_cell.angle_alpha   90.00
_cell.angle_beta   90.00
_cell.angle_gamma   90.00
#
_symmetry.space_group_name_H-M   'P 1'
#
loop_
_entity.id
_entity.type
_entity.pdbx_description
1 polymer ?
#
loop_
_entity_poly.entity_id
_entity_poly.type
_entity_poly.pdbx_seq_one_letter_code
_entity_poly.pdbx_strand_id
1 'polypeptide(L)' 'MPHNLTYLLLKGPDHMVRNAKRSMLEELEGMLEIVDPQPPGKPRTLSRRKFDLPEGRAISNDMRTCVKNVVKIVEEGK' A
#
# COMPACT_ATOMS: atom_id res chain seq x y z
N MET A 1 -18.23 36.37 -11.38
CA MET A 1 -16.90 35.74 -11.21
C MET A 1 -16.85 34.43 -11.99
N PRO A 2 -16.30 34.38 -13.22
CA PRO A 2 -16.33 33.19 -14.07
C PRO A 2 -15.12 32.26 -13.91
N HIS A 3 -14.35 32.37 -12.80
CA HIS A 3 -13.13 31.58 -12.60
C HIS A 3 -13.33 30.06 -12.55
N ASN A 4 -14.55 29.59 -12.23
CA ASN A 4 -14.82 28.17 -12.07
C ASN A 4 -14.84 27.43 -13.42
N LEU A 5 -15.38 28.05 -14.47
CA LEU A 5 -15.50 27.42 -15.79
C LEU A 5 -14.14 27.29 -16.50
N THR A 6 -13.30 28.33 -16.42
CA THR A 6 -11.96 28.33 -17.02
C THR A 6 -11.03 27.32 -16.35
N TYR A 7 -11.14 27.16 -15.02
CA TYR A 7 -10.37 26.19 -14.25
C TYR A 7 -10.75 24.74 -14.62
N LEU A 8 -12.05 24.46 -14.75
CA LEU A 8 -12.53 23.14 -15.18
C LEU A 8 -12.11 22.80 -16.61
N LEU A 9 -12.14 23.78 -17.53
CA LEU A 9 -11.65 23.59 -18.90
C LEU A 9 -10.15 23.27 -18.96
N LEU A 10 -9.33 23.95 -18.14
CA LEU A 10 -7.88 23.74 -18.07
C LEU A 10 -7.52 22.39 -17.45
N LYS A 11 -8.27 21.95 -16.45
CA LYS A 11 -8.00 20.69 -15.73
C LYS A 11 -8.49 19.44 -16.46
N GLY A 12 -9.34 19.63 -17.47
CA GLY A 12 -9.88 18.57 -18.33
C GLY A 12 -11.05 17.81 -17.68
N PRO A 13 -11.78 17.02 -18.49
CA PRO A 13 -13.02 16.34 -18.08
C PRO A 13 -12.80 15.37 -16.91
N ASP A 14 -11.61 14.77 -16.80
CA ASP A 14 -11.29 13.81 -15.74
C ASP A 14 -10.91 14.45 -14.40
N HIS A 15 -10.85 15.79 -14.32
CA HIS A 15 -10.48 16.47 -13.08
C HIS A 15 -11.45 16.16 -11.94
N MET A 16 -12.75 16.21 -12.21
CA MET A 16 -13.76 15.92 -11.19
C MET A 16 -13.69 14.45 -10.74
N VAL A 17 -13.49 13.53 -11.69
CA VAL A 17 -13.33 12.10 -11.41
C VAL A 17 -12.08 11.86 -10.56
N ARG A 18 -10.96 12.51 -10.88
CA ARG A 18 -9.72 12.43 -10.09
C ARG A 18 -9.89 13.03 -8.69
N ASN A 19 -10.57 14.17 -8.58
CA ASN A 19 -10.86 14.79 -7.28
C ASN A 19 -11.78 13.90 -6.43
N ALA A 20 -12.83 13.34 -7.01
CA ALA A 20 -13.72 12.41 -6.30
C ALA A 20 -12.94 11.18 -5.81
N LYS A 21 -12.12 10.56 -6.68
CA LYS A 21 -11.26 9.43 -6.30
C LYS A 21 -10.27 9.80 -5.19
N ARG A 22 -9.66 10.97 -5.28
CA ARG A 22 -8.72 11.48 -4.27
C ARG A 22 -9.42 11.70 -2.93
N SER A 23 -10.60 12.33 -2.93
CA SER A 23 -11.40 12.58 -1.73
C SER A 23 -11.79 11.28 -1.03
N MET A 24 -12.23 10.27 -1.79
CA MET A 24 -12.57 8.95 -1.23
C MET A 24 -11.34 8.26 -0.62
N LEU A 25 -10.18 8.36 -1.27
CA LEU A 25 -8.94 7.82 -0.72
C LEU A 25 -8.52 8.54 0.56
N GLU A 26 -8.61 9.87 0.61
CA GLU A 26 -8.26 10.66 1.80
C GLU A 26 -9.16 10.32 3.00
N GLU A 27 -10.46 10.13 2.78
CA GLU A 27 -11.40 9.69 3.82
C GLU A 27 -11.09 8.28 4.34
N LEU A 28 -10.95 7.30 3.44
CA LEU A 28 -10.61 5.92 3.79
C LEU A 28 -9.27 5.83 4.52
N GLU A 29 -8.31 6.66 4.09
CA GLU A 29 -6.98 6.75 4.69
C GLU A 29 -7.04 7.27 6.12
N GLY A 30 -7.91 8.25 6.39
CA GLY A 30 -8.20 8.79 7.71
C GLY A 30 -8.97 7.82 8.60
N MET A 31 -9.94 7.09 8.06
CA MET A 31 -10.64 6.03 8.80
C MET A 31 -9.68 4.94 9.26
N LEU A 32 -8.72 4.55 8.41
CA LEU A 32 -7.75 3.53 8.79
C LEU A 32 -6.73 4.03 9.81
N GLU A 33 -6.40 5.34 9.86
CA GLU A 33 -5.56 5.89 10.93
C GLU A 33 -6.20 5.74 12.33
N ILE A 34 -7.53 5.74 12.40
CA ILE A 34 -8.26 5.57 13.66
C ILE A 34 -8.21 4.11 14.13
N VAL A 35 -8.29 3.16 13.19
CA VAL A 35 -8.35 1.71 13.48
C VAL A 35 -6.95 1.10 13.61
N ASP A 36 -5.99 1.57 12.83
CA ASP A 36 -4.60 1.11 12.76
C ASP A 36 -3.65 2.33 12.66
N PRO A 37 -3.42 3.03 13.79
CA PRO A 37 -2.57 4.21 13.83
C PRO A 37 -1.12 3.84 13.51
N GLN A 38 -0.58 4.42 12.45
CA GLN A 38 0.72 4.02 11.91
C GLN A 38 1.82 4.96 12.41
N PRO A 39 3.04 4.48 12.72
CA PRO A 39 4.10 5.36 13.17
C PRO A 39 4.46 6.42 12.12
N PRO A 40 4.70 7.68 12.53
CA PRO A 40 5.06 8.75 11.62
C PRO A 40 6.37 8.43 10.86
N GLY A 41 6.43 8.76 9.57
CA GLY A 41 7.65 8.65 8.75
C GLY A 41 7.73 7.48 7.77
N LYS A 42 6.71 6.61 7.69
CA LYS A 42 6.61 5.59 6.63
C LYS A 42 5.61 6.00 5.54
N PRO A 43 5.91 5.76 4.26
CA PRO A 43 4.94 5.99 3.18
C PRO A 43 3.67 5.17 3.45
N ARG A 44 2.55 5.89 3.65
CA ARG A 44 1.25 5.38 4.13
C ARG A 44 0.73 4.19 3.32
N THR A 45 0.98 4.19 2.01
CA THR A 45 0.54 3.13 1.09
C THR A 45 1.38 1.85 1.14
N LEU A 46 2.65 1.92 1.57
CA LEU A 46 3.56 0.77 1.62
C LEU A 46 3.59 0.12 2.99
N SER A 47 3.33 0.87 4.06
CA SER A 47 3.43 0.33 5.42
C SER A 47 2.16 -0.39 5.89
N ARG A 48 1.00 -0.14 5.26
CA ARG A 48 -0.25 -0.92 5.47
C ARG A 48 -0.24 -2.27 4.73
N ARG A 49 0.60 -2.41 3.70
CA ARG A 49 0.82 -3.68 3.00
C ARG A 49 1.88 -4.51 3.70
N LYS A 50 1.84 -4.59 5.02
CA LYS A 50 2.52 -5.67 5.72
C LYS A 50 1.68 -6.90 5.43
N PHE A 51 2.18 -7.79 4.57
CA PHE A 51 1.72 -9.18 4.60
C PHE A 51 1.69 -9.61 6.06
N ASP A 52 0.64 -10.32 6.49
CA ASP A 52 0.50 -10.87 7.86
C ASP A 52 1.62 -11.88 8.15
N LEU A 53 2.87 -11.42 8.19
CA LEU A 53 3.91 -12.05 8.95
C LEU A 53 3.54 -11.75 10.40
N PRO A 54 3.33 -12.78 11.24
CA PRO A 54 3.03 -12.58 12.66
C PRO A 54 4.01 -11.55 13.22
N GLU A 55 3.50 -10.39 13.63
CA GLU A 55 4.32 -9.24 14.00
C GLU A 55 5.40 -9.68 15.01
N GLY A 56 6.66 -9.43 14.68
CA GLY A 56 7.79 -9.74 15.56
C GLY A 56 8.39 -11.15 15.44
N ARG A 57 7.86 -12.06 14.62
CA ARG A 57 8.61 -13.29 14.30
C ARG A 57 9.68 -13.00 13.25
N ALA A 58 10.92 -12.87 13.69
CA ALA A 58 12.08 -13.08 12.83
C ALA A 58 11.91 -14.43 12.12
N ILE A 59 12.18 -14.47 10.81
CA ILE A 59 12.26 -15.73 10.07
C ILE A 59 13.31 -16.59 10.78
N SER A 60 12.90 -17.72 11.36
CA SER A 60 13.82 -18.57 12.09
C SER A 60 14.88 -19.13 11.14
N ASN A 61 16.08 -19.37 11.67
CA ASN A 61 17.14 -20.03 10.89
C ASN A 61 16.67 -21.39 10.36
N ASP A 62 15.81 -22.09 11.09
CA ASP A 62 15.22 -23.36 10.68
C ASP A 62 14.32 -23.19 9.45
N MET A 63 13.46 -22.16 9.45
CA MET A 63 12.59 -21.86 8.31
C MET A 63 13.43 -21.47 7.09
N ARG A 64 14.50 -20.71 7.28
CA ARG A 64 15.45 -20.33 6.22
C ARG A 64 16.18 -21.53 5.64
N THR A 65 16.56 -22.48 6.50
CA THR A 65 17.26 -23.72 6.12
C THR A 65 16.32 -24.67 5.38
N CYS A 66 15.09 -24.80 5.85
CA CYS A 66 14.05 -25.61 5.20
C CYS A 66 13.78 -25.12 3.77
N VAL A 67 13.57 -23.80 3.60
CA VAL A 67 13.36 -23.20 2.26
C VAL A 67 14.58 -23.43 1.36
N LYS A 68 15.80 -23.28 1.88
CA LYS A 68 17.03 -23.54 1.12
C LYS A 68 17.12 -24.99 0.63
N ASN A 69 16.73 -25.95 1.46
CA ASN A 69 16.73 -27.37 1.09
C ASN A 69 15.69 -27.68 0.01
N VAL A 70 14.48 -27.10 0.11
CA VAL A 70 13.44 -27.27 -0.91
C VAL A 70 13.91 -26.73 -2.26
N VAL A 71 14.49 -25.53 -2.29
CA VAL A 71 15.01 -24.93 -3.53
C VAL A 71 16.10 -25.82 -4.14
N LYS A 72 17.04 -26.32 -3.33
CA LYS A 72 18.09 -27.23 -3.77
C LYS A 72 17.52 -28.49 -4.41
N ILE A 73 16.53 -29.14 -3.78
CA ILE A 73 15.87 -30.35 -4.32
C ILE A 73 15.18 -30.05 -5.66
N VAL A 74 14.54 -28.89 -5.79
CA VAL A 74 13.86 -28.48 -7.03
C VAL A 74 14.85 -28.16 -8.16
N GLU A 75 16.01 -27.59 -7.84
CA GLU A 75 17.07 -27.29 -8.82
C GLU A 75 17.83 -28.55 -9.25
N GLU A 76 18.11 -29.47 -8.32
CA GLU A 76 18.79 -30.74 -8.59
C GLU A 76 17.89 -31.76 -9.30
N GLY A 77 16.57 -31.62 -9.17
CA GLY A 77 15.58 -32.45 -9.86
C GLY A 77 15.18 -31.94 -11.25
N LYS A 78 15.85 -30.91 -11.79
CA LYS A 78 15.66 -30.37 -13.14
C LYS A 78 16.66 -30.94 -14.14
#